data_AF-A0A7C0YE09-F1
#
_entry.id   AF-A0A7C0YE09-F1
#
_cell.length_a   1.000
_cell.length_b   1.000
_cell.length_c   1.000
_cell.angle_alpha   90.00
_cell.angle_beta   90.00
_cell.angle_gamma   90.00
#
_symmetry.space_group_name_H-M   'P 1'
#
loop_
_entity.id
_entity.type
_entity.pdbx_description
1 polymer ?
#
loop_
_entity_poly.entity_id
_entity_poly.type
_entity_poly.pdbx_seq_one_letter_code
_entity_poly.pdbx_strand_id
1 'polypeptide(L)' 'IGERLELIHRAHSRDNFARGAVRAALWVVNQSPGLYDMQDVLGLKQG' A
#
# COMPACT_ATOMS: atom_id res chain seq x y z
N ILE A 1 26.99 -8.26 23.42
CA ILE A 1 25.76 -8.92 22.92
C ILE A 1 25.03 -7.90 22.06
N GLY A 2 24.69 -8.23 20.82
CA GLY A 2 24.08 -7.29 19.86
C GLY A 2 22.75 -7.83 19.33
N GLU A 3 21.80 -6.93 19.10
CA GLU A 3 20.46 -7.21 18.56
C GLU A 3 20.40 -6.91 17.05
N ARG A 4 19.63 -7.69 16.29
CA ARG A 4 19.33 -7.45 14.87
C ARG A 4 17.85 -7.68 14.60
N LEU A 5 17.19 -6.67 14.06
CA LEU A 5 15.82 -6.72 13.57
C LEU A 5 15.81 -6.54 12.04
N GLU A 6 15.09 -7.39 11.33
CA GLU A 6 14.97 -7.34 9.87
C GLU A 6 13.52 -7.42 9.40
N LEU A 7 13.20 -6.64 8.37
CA LEU A 7 11.92 -6.68 7.66
C LEU A 7 12.20 -6.87 6.18
N ILE A 8 11.73 -7.99 5.61
CA ILE A 8 11.97 -8.34 4.20
C ILE A 8 10.62 -8.60 3.53
N HIS A 9 10.35 -7.92 2.43
CA HIS A 9 9.23 -8.24 1.53
C HIS A 9 9.75 -8.96 0.28
N ARG A 10 9.14 -10.10 -0.06
CA ARG A 10 9.46 -10.86 -1.28
C ARG A 10 8.21 -10.98 -2.14
N ALA A 11 8.31 -10.57 -3.39
CA ALA A 11 7.25 -10.74 -4.38
C ALA A 11 7.67 -11.82 -5.39
N HIS A 12 6.88 -12.88 -5.50
CA HIS A 12 7.14 -14.00 -6.43
C HIS A 12 6.58 -13.74 -7.83
N SER A 13 5.65 -12.79 -7.96
CA SER A 13 5.09 -12.33 -9.24
C SER A 13 4.69 -10.86 -9.15
N ARG A 14 4.26 -10.29 -10.28
CA ARG A 14 3.75 -8.91 -10.35
C ARG A 14 2.29 -8.78 -9.87
N ASP A 15 1.62 -9.89 -9.57
CA ASP A 15 0.19 -9.89 -9.27
C ASP A 15 -0.11 -9.13 -7.97
N ASN A 16 0.84 -9.09 -7.03
CA ASN A 16 0.72 -8.30 -5.81
C ASN A 16 0.46 -6.81 -6.12
N PHE A 17 1.17 -6.27 -7.12
CA PHE A 17 1.02 -4.88 -7.54
C PHE A 17 -0.29 -4.66 -8.30
N ALA A 18 -0.67 -5.60 -9.18
CA ALA A 18 -1.94 -5.53 -9.90
C ALA A 18 -3.14 -5.53 -8.94
N ARG A 19 -3.12 -6.40 -7.92
CA ARG A 19 -4.15 -6.40 -6.87
C ARG A 19 -4.17 -5.11 -6.07
N GLY A 20 -3.00 -4.52 -5.79
CA GLY A 20 -2.89 -3.19 -5.18
C GLY A 20 -3.55 -2.10 -6.02
N ALA A 21 -3.29 -2.08 -7.33
CA ALA A 21 -3.91 -1.12 -8.24
C ALA A 21 -5.43 -1.28 -8.34
N VAL A 22 -5.93 -2.52 -8.42
CA VAL A 22 -7.39 -2.80 -8.40
C VAL A 22 -8.01 -2.34 -7.08
N ARG A 23 -7.34 -2.58 -5.95
CA ARG A 23 -7.78 -2.08 -4.64
C ARG A 23 -7.85 -0.55 -4.61
N ALA A 24 -6.83 0.14 -5.13
CA ALA A 24 -6.81 1.59 -5.21
C ALA A 24 -7.95 2.13 -6.11
N ALA A 25 -8.20 1.47 -7.25
CA ALA A 25 -9.30 1.83 -8.15
C ALA A 25 -10.68 1.68 -7.50
N LEU A 26 -10.90 0.62 -6.72
CA LEU A 26 -12.15 0.43 -5.97
C LEU A 26 -12.30 1.41 -4.79
N TRP A 27 -11.19 1.87 -4.22
CA TRP A 27 -11.20 2.81 -3.10
C TRP A 27 -11.45 4.26 -3.55
N VAL A 28 -10.82 4.68 -4.65
CA VAL A 28 -10.81 6.09 -5.09
C VAL A 28 -12.17 6.62 -5.52
N VAL A 29 -13.09 5.74 -5.97
CA VAL A 29 -14.44 6.15 -6.41
C VAL A 29 -15.29 6.79 -5.30
N ASN A 30 -14.91 6.60 -4.04
CA ASN A 30 -15.60 7.16 -2.88
C ASN A 30 -14.86 8.37 -2.26
N GLN A 31 -13.81 8.87 -2.92
CA GLN A 31 -12.99 9.96 -2.40
C GLN A 31 -13.29 11.27 -3.11
N SER A 32 -13.05 12.38 -2.42
CA SER A 32 -13.05 13.70 -3.05
C SER A 32 -11.96 13.81 -4.13
N PRO A 33 -12.03 14.79 -5.05
CA PRO A 33 -10.94 15.04 -5.98
C PRO A 33 -9.64 15.39 -5.23
N GLY A 34 -8.56 14.70 -5.57
CA GLY A 34 -7.26 14.86 -4.92
C GLY A 34 -6.20 13.94 -5.48
N LEU A 35 -4.96 14.13 -5.03
CA LEU A 35 -3.85 13.23 -5.31
C LEU A 35 -3.65 12.30 -4.11
N TYR A 36 -3.77 11.00 -4.35
CA TYR A 36 -3.70 9.96 -3.33
C TYR A 36 -2.56 9.00 -3.60
N ASP A 37 -2.02 8.41 -2.54
CA ASP A 37 -1.04 7.33 -2.60
C ASP A 37 -1.56 6.05 -1.92
N MET A 38 -0.73 4.99 -1.90
CA MET A 38 -1.11 3.74 -1.23
C MET A 38 -1.20 3.86 0.29
N GLN A 39 -0.63 4.89 0.91
CA GLN A 39 -0.81 5.12 2.35
C GLN A 39 -2.24 5.59 2.64
N ASP A 40 -2.84 6.40 1.76
CA ASP A 40 -4.26 6.75 1.82
C ASP A 40 -5.14 5.49 1.66
N VAL A 41 -4.88 4.71 0.60
CA VAL A 41 -5.64 3.48 0.29
C VAL A 41 -5.56 2.44 1.42
N LEU A 42 -4.43 2.40 2.14
CA LEU A 42 -4.19 1.47 3.23
C LEU A 42 -4.52 2.04 4.62
N GLY A 43 -4.88 3.33 4.72
CA GLY A 43 -5.17 3.99 6.00
C GLY A 43 -3.95 4.11 6.92
N LEU A 44 -2.75 4.31 6.35
CA LEU A 44 -1.48 4.32 7.08
C LEU A 44 -0.92 5.71 7.35
N LYS A 45 -1.54 6.77 6.81
CA LYS A 45 -1.14 8.14 7.17
C LYS A 45 -1.52 8.39 8.63
N GLN A 46 -0.51 8.73 9.44
CA GLN A 46 -0.76 9.32 10.75
C GLN A 46 -1.05 10.81 10.56
N GLY A 47 -2.06 11.30 11.28
CA GLY A 47 -2.36 12.74 11.37
C GLY A 47 -1.31 13.50 12.17
#